data_AF-A0A381XXZ2-F1
#
_entry.id   AF-A0A381XXZ2-F1
#
_cell.length_a   1.000
_cell.length_b   1.000
_cell.length_c   1.000
_cell.angle_alpha   90.00
_cell.angle_beta   90.00
_cell.angle_gamma   90.00
#
_symmetry.space_group_name_H-M   'P 1'
#
loop_
_entity.id
_entity.type
_entity.pdbx_description
1 polymer ?
#
loop_
_entity_poly.entity_id
_entity_poly.type
_entity_poly.pdbx_seq_one_letter_code
_entity_poly.pdbx_strand_id
1 'polypeptide(L)'
;MITCYLLMFVNFINLTLTGISGYFQMDLLGANHPRFALFMILIFAITETVVMYFFISTGKGIKEAILKKLGENELWIRERKLKMKLFPHLMLTLTLVSAVFIHGGAVDNHMPSSWLHGPLFLIAYGHHVWSLIIKNYAFKEQIAIISELKPDTE
;
A
#
# COMPACT_ATOMS: atom_id res chain seq x y z
N MET A 1 8.48 10.37 2.58
CA MET A 1 9.10 9.03 2.45
C MET A 1 9.22 8.30 3.78
N ILE A 2 9.93 8.82 4.80
CA ILE A 2 10.11 8.12 6.10
C ILE A 2 8.76 7.76 6.73
N THR A 3 7.82 8.70 6.76
CA THR A 3 6.44 8.45 7.24
C THR A 3 5.76 7.34 6.45
N CYS A 4 5.94 7.27 5.13
CA CYS A 4 5.38 6.19 4.30
C CYS A 4 5.97 4.83 4.69
N TYR A 5 7.28 4.74 4.94
CA TYR A 5 7.91 3.50 5.41
C TYR A 5 7.38 3.07 6.78
N LEU A 6 7.24 4.02 7.71
CA LEU A 6 6.68 3.74 9.04
C LEU A 6 5.25 3.21 8.92
N LEU A 7 4.40 3.87 8.14
CA LEU A 7 3.02 3.44 7.93
C LEU A 7 2.94 2.08 7.23
N MET A 8 3.76 1.82 6.21
CA MET A 8 3.84 0.51 5.55
C MET A 8 4.26 -0.60 6.52
N PHE A 9 5.18 -0.32 7.43
CA PHE A 9 5.61 -1.27 8.46
C PHE A 9 4.48 -1.54 9.48
N VAL A 10 3.77 -0.48 9.91
CA VAL A 10 2.57 -0.61 10.75
C VAL A 10 1.50 -1.44 10.04
N ASN A 11 1.25 -1.22 8.75
CA ASN A 11 0.31 -2.03 7.96
C ASN A 11 0.70 -3.50 7.91
N PHE A 12 1.99 -3.78 7.68
CA PHE A 12 2.51 -5.13 7.65
C PHE A 12 2.23 -5.84 8.99
N ILE A 13 2.62 -5.21 10.11
CA ILE A 13 2.35 -5.75 11.46
C ILE A 13 0.85 -5.96 11.67
N ASN A 14 0.02 -4.96 11.38
CA ASN A 14 -1.42 -5.03 11.62
C ASN A 14 -2.07 -6.17 10.83
N LEU A 15 -1.68 -6.35 9.56
CA LEU A 15 -2.20 -7.43 8.73
C LEU A 15 -1.75 -8.81 9.23
N THR A 16 -0.48 -8.94 9.64
CA THR A 16 0.05 -10.17 10.25
C THR A 16 -0.70 -10.51 11.55
N LEU A 17 -0.86 -9.53 12.44
CA LEU A 17 -1.59 -9.70 13.71
C LEU A 17 -3.04 -10.09 13.46
N THR A 18 -3.71 -9.47 12.49
CA THR A 18 -5.10 -9.81 12.13
C THR A 18 -5.21 -11.25 11.64
N GLY A 19 -4.27 -11.70 10.80
CA GLY A 19 -4.20 -13.08 10.34
C GLY A 19 -3.99 -14.09 11.47
N ILE A 20 -3.07 -13.79 12.38
CA ILE A 20 -2.80 -14.61 13.58
C ILE A 20 -4.04 -14.67 14.48
N SER A 21 -4.67 -13.53 14.77
CA SER A 21 -5.89 -13.47 15.58
C SER A 21 -7.03 -14.28 14.95
N GLY A 22 -7.21 -14.22 13.63
CA GLY A 22 -8.23 -14.99 12.93
C GLY A 22 -7.96 -16.50 12.94
N TYR A 23 -6.71 -16.91 12.79
CA TYR A 23 -6.33 -18.32 12.77
C TYR A 23 -6.42 -18.98 14.15
N PHE A 24 -5.91 -18.30 15.18
CA PHE A 24 -5.86 -18.82 16.56
C PHE A 24 -7.06 -18.41 17.42
N GLN A 25 -8.01 -17.65 16.86
CA GLN A 25 -9.19 -17.14 17.58
C GLN A 25 -8.80 -16.37 18.87
N MET A 26 -7.74 -15.55 18.77
CA MET A 26 -7.20 -14.79 19.90
C MET A 26 -7.71 -13.35 19.89
N ASP A 27 -8.04 -12.84 21.06
CA ASP A 27 -8.30 -11.42 21.27
C ASP A 27 -6.97 -10.63 21.24
N LEU A 28 -6.97 -9.51 20.52
CA LEU A 28 -5.83 -8.61 20.41
C LEU A 28 -6.20 -7.25 20.98
N LEU A 29 -5.38 -6.72 21.88
CA LEU A 29 -5.59 -5.41 22.52
C LEU A 29 -6.99 -5.27 23.16
N GLY A 30 -7.54 -6.37 23.68
CA GLY A 30 -8.89 -6.40 24.27
C GLY A 30 -10.05 -6.38 23.25
N ALA A 31 -9.75 -6.50 21.95
CA ALA A 31 -10.74 -6.61 20.88
C ALA A 31 -10.75 -8.02 20.29
N ASN A 32 -11.96 -8.52 20.02
CA ASN A 32 -12.13 -9.75 19.26
C ASN A 32 -11.75 -9.55 17.78
N HIS A 33 -11.57 -10.66 17.07
CA HIS A 33 -11.06 -10.67 15.70
C HIS A 33 -11.79 -9.69 14.74
N PRO A 34 -13.14 -9.67 14.65
CA PRO A 34 -13.83 -8.76 13.72
C PRO A 34 -13.63 -7.28 14.04
N ARG A 35 -13.61 -6.90 15.32
CA ARG A 35 -13.36 -5.51 15.75
C ARG A 35 -11.94 -5.09 15.43
N PHE A 36 -10.97 -5.98 15.66
CA PHE A 36 -9.58 -5.70 15.31
C PHE A 36 -9.37 -5.62 13.78
N ALA A 37 -10.05 -6.47 13.00
CA ALA A 37 -10.02 -6.44 11.55
C ALA A 37 -10.59 -5.12 10.98
N LEU A 38 -11.65 -4.58 11.58
CA LEU A 38 -12.22 -3.25 11.27
C LEU A 38 -11.20 -2.12 11.48
N PHE A 39 -10.48 -2.15 12.61
CA PHE A 39 -9.41 -1.21 12.88
C PHE A 39 -8.27 -1.35 11.85
N MET A 40 -7.85 -2.59 11.58
CA MET A 40 -6.79 -2.88 10.62
C MET A 40 -7.12 -2.35 9.23
N ILE A 41 -8.31 -2.62 8.68
CA ILE A 41 -8.65 -2.19 7.31
C ILE A 41 -8.68 -0.67 7.17
N LEU A 42 -9.10 0.06 8.22
CA LEU A 42 -9.09 1.51 8.22
C LEU A 42 -7.66 2.06 8.16
N ILE A 43 -6.78 1.59 9.04
CA ILE A 43 -5.35 1.96 9.03
C ILE A 43 -4.72 1.56 7.70
N PHE A 44 -5.08 0.39 7.18
CA PHE A 44 -4.58 -0.13 5.93
C PHE A 44 -4.89 0.81 4.76
N ALA A 45 -6.17 1.16 4.60
CA ALA A 45 -6.65 2.05 3.54
C ALA A 45 -6.04 3.46 3.64
N ILE A 46 -5.92 4.01 4.85
CA ILE A 46 -5.26 5.30 5.08
C ILE A 46 -3.80 5.24 4.62
N THR A 47 -3.05 4.22 5.03
CA THR A 47 -1.65 4.05 4.64
C THR A 47 -1.48 3.92 3.12
N GLU A 48 -2.28 3.07 2.46
CA GLU A 48 -2.22 2.91 1.01
C GLU A 48 -2.53 4.23 0.29
N THR A 49 -3.49 5.00 0.82
CA THR A 49 -3.84 6.34 0.31
C THR A 49 -2.69 7.33 0.47
N VAL A 50 -2.04 7.39 1.64
CA VAL A 50 -0.88 8.26 1.89
C VAL A 50 0.28 7.90 0.96
N VAL A 51 0.55 6.61 0.76
CA VAL A 51 1.60 6.14 -0.16
C VAL A 51 1.29 6.59 -1.59
N MET A 52 0.06 6.40 -2.08
CA MET A 52 -0.34 6.89 -3.41
C MET A 52 -0.19 8.40 -3.55
N TYR A 53 -0.69 9.15 -2.58
CA TYR A 53 -0.63 10.62 -2.59
C TYR A 53 0.80 11.14 -2.61
N PHE A 54 1.73 10.46 -1.91
CA PHE A 54 3.15 10.78 -2.01
C PHE A 54 3.62 10.75 -3.46
N PHE A 55 3.39 9.65 -4.19
CA PHE A 55 3.83 9.54 -5.59
C PHE A 55 3.10 10.50 -6.53
N ILE A 56 1.82 10.79 -6.28
CA ILE A 56 1.05 11.77 -7.07
C ILE A 56 1.64 13.17 -6.86
N SER A 57 1.86 13.57 -5.61
CA SER A 57 2.36 14.89 -5.24
C SER A 57 3.78 15.11 -5.73
N THR A 58 4.70 14.17 -5.50
CA THR A 58 6.08 14.28 -6.00
C THR A 58 6.13 14.27 -7.52
N GLY A 59 5.31 13.42 -8.15
CA GLY A 59 5.21 13.37 -9.61
C GLY A 59 4.71 14.68 -10.23
N LYS A 60 3.82 15.40 -9.55
CA LYS A 60 3.40 16.75 -9.95
C LYS A 60 4.56 17.74 -9.84
N GLY A 61 5.32 17.71 -8.73
CA GLY A 61 6.50 18.54 -8.53
C GLY A 61 7.58 18.30 -9.60
N ILE A 62 7.83 17.04 -9.97
CA ILE A 62 8.77 16.69 -11.07
C ILE A 62 8.29 17.28 -12.39
N LYS A 63 7.00 17.17 -12.70
CA LYS A 63 6.43 17.75 -13.93
C LYS A 63 6.62 19.27 -13.95
N GLU A 64 6.37 19.95 -12.84
CA GLU A 64 6.56 21.40 -12.71
C GLU A 64 8.04 21.79 -12.87
N ALA A 65 8.97 21.05 -12.28
CA ALA A 65 10.41 21.29 -12.43
C ALA A 65 10.87 21.15 -13.90
N ILE A 66 10.34 20.16 -14.62
CA ILE A 66 10.65 19.97 -16.04
C ILE A 66 10.08 21.11 -16.89
N LEU A 67 8.89 21.62 -16.57
CA LEU A 67 8.31 22.80 -17.24
C LEU A 67 9.17 24.05 -17.02
N LYS A 68 9.83 24.18 -15.86
CA LYS A 68 10.81 25.22 -15.56
C LYS A 68 12.20 25.00 -16.19
N LYS A 69 12.36 23.96 -17.03
CA LYS A 69 13.66 23.56 -17.63
C LYS A 69 14.73 23.18 -16.61
N LEU A 70 14.33 22.73 -15.41
CA LEU A 70 15.23 22.22 -14.38
C LEU A 70 15.62 20.75 -14.59
N GLY A 71 15.09 20.09 -15.61
CA GLY A 71 15.39 18.69 -15.94
C GLY A 71 15.02 18.34 -17.37
N GLU A 72 15.50 17.19 -17.83
CA GLU A 72 15.22 16.68 -19.17
C GLU A 72 13.85 15.99 -19.24
N ASN A 73 13.24 15.95 -20.44
CA ASN A 73 11.96 15.27 -20.67
C ASN A 73 12.02 13.75 -20.37
N GLU A 74 13.19 13.13 -20.46
CA GLU A 74 13.40 11.72 -20.10
C GLU A 74 13.05 11.44 -18.63
N LEU A 75 13.30 12.39 -17.73
CA LEU A 75 12.92 12.29 -16.31
C LEU A 75 11.39 12.17 -16.14
N TRP A 76 10.62 12.90 -16.96
CA TRP A 76 9.16 12.79 -16.95
C TRP A 76 8.68 11.43 -17.46
N ILE A 77 9.33 10.90 -18.50
CA ILE A 77 9.01 9.58 -19.05
C ILE A 77 9.28 8.48 -18.00
N ARG A 78 10.41 8.55 -17.30
CA ARG A 78 10.75 7.65 -16.20
C ARG A 78 9.72 7.71 -15.08
N GLU A 79 9.35 8.92 -14.63
CA GLU A 79 8.35 9.11 -13.57
C GLU A 79 6.96 8.57 -13.97
N ARG A 80 6.55 8.72 -15.23
CA ARG A 80 5.30 8.13 -15.72
C ARG A 80 5.35 6.60 -15.72
N LYS A 81 6.43 6.02 -16.24
CA LYS A 81 6.64 4.55 -16.27
C LYS A 81 6.63 3.97 -14.85
N LEU A 82 7.26 4.67 -13.90
CA LEU A 82 7.27 4.31 -12.49
C LEU A 82 5.85 4.16 -11.92
N LYS A 83 5.02 5.19 -12.08
CA LYS A 83 3.62 5.17 -11.60
C LYS A 83 2.77 4.11 -12.28
N MET A 84 2.94 3.93 -13.60
CA MET A 84 2.23 2.88 -14.35
C MET A 84 2.54 1.48 -13.84
N LYS A 85 3.75 1.23 -13.35
CA LYS A 85 4.12 -0.05 -12.73
C LYS A 85 3.60 -0.14 -11.29
N LEU A 86 3.71 0.93 -10.51
CA LEU A 86 3.41 0.92 -9.09
C LEU A 86 1.90 0.86 -8.77
N PHE A 87 1.09 1.68 -9.44
CA PHE A 87 -0.31 1.92 -9.05
C PHE A 87 -1.22 0.69 -9.22
N PRO A 88 -1.08 -0.14 -10.26
CA PRO A 88 -1.83 -1.38 -10.36
C PRO A 88 -1.63 -2.30 -9.16
N HIS A 89 -0.41 -2.38 -8.61
CA HIS A 89 -0.14 -3.20 -7.42
C HIS A 89 -0.69 -2.58 -6.14
N LEU A 90 -0.67 -1.25 -6.00
CA LEU A 90 -1.33 -0.55 -4.89
C LEU A 90 -2.84 -0.84 -4.90
N MET A 91 -3.49 -0.66 -6.06
CA MET A 91 -4.91 -0.95 -6.25
C MET A 91 -5.25 -2.41 -5.97
N LEU A 92 -4.48 -3.35 -6.54
CA LEU A 92 -4.72 -4.77 -6.34
C LEU A 92 -4.58 -5.16 -4.87
N THR A 93 -3.59 -4.62 -4.17
CA THR A 93 -3.41 -4.86 -2.72
C THR A 93 -4.62 -4.36 -1.92
N LEU A 94 -5.07 -3.12 -2.18
CA LEU A 94 -6.22 -2.56 -1.51
C LEU A 94 -7.49 -3.38 -1.77
N THR A 95 -7.71 -3.80 -3.02
CA THR A 95 -8.85 -4.65 -3.40
C THR A 95 -8.79 -6.01 -2.71
N LEU A 96 -7.64 -6.69 -2.72
CA LEU A 96 -7.50 -8.01 -2.10
C LEU A 96 -7.72 -7.96 -0.58
N VAL A 97 -7.10 -7.02 0.13
CA VAL A 97 -7.27 -6.89 1.58
C VAL A 97 -8.70 -6.48 1.94
N SER A 98 -9.32 -5.59 1.16
CA SER A 98 -10.73 -5.21 1.36
C SER A 98 -11.68 -6.39 1.10
N ALA A 99 -11.42 -7.19 0.07
CA ALA A 99 -12.19 -8.39 -0.23
C ALA A 99 -12.09 -9.42 0.89
N VAL A 100 -10.90 -9.64 1.45
CA VAL A 100 -10.70 -10.51 2.62
C VAL A 100 -11.50 -10.01 3.81
N PHE A 101 -11.45 -8.70 4.11
CA PHE A 101 -12.21 -8.11 5.21
C PHE A 101 -13.72 -8.31 5.05
N ILE A 102 -14.28 -7.98 3.88
CA ILE A 102 -15.71 -8.17 3.58
C ILE A 102 -16.10 -9.65 3.68
N HIS A 103 -15.26 -10.53 3.14
CA HIS A 103 -15.49 -11.98 3.19
C HIS A 103 -15.34 -12.54 4.61
N GLY A 104 -14.64 -11.85 5.52
CA GLY A 104 -14.65 -12.17 6.95
C GLY A 104 -16.05 -12.16 7.54
N GLY A 105 -16.92 -11.24 7.10
CA GLY A 105 -18.33 -11.23 7.50
C GLY A 105 -19.09 -12.49 7.03
N ALA A 106 -18.70 -13.11 5.92
CA ALA A 106 -19.30 -14.38 5.48
C ALA A 106 -18.92 -15.54 6.42
N VAL A 107 -17.69 -15.50 6.98
CA VAL A 107 -17.23 -16.46 8.00
C VAL A 107 -18.02 -16.30 9.29
N ASP A 108 -18.16 -15.06 9.78
CA ASP A 108 -18.91 -14.76 11.01
C ASP A 108 -20.38 -15.22 10.91
N ASN A 109 -20.97 -15.14 9.71
CA ASN A 109 -22.34 -15.58 9.43
C ASN A 109 -22.46 -17.05 8.98
N HIS A 110 -21.38 -17.85 9.06
CA HIS A 110 -21.37 -19.28 8.75
C HIS A 110 -21.86 -19.60 7.33
N MET A 111 -21.57 -18.71 6.36
CA MET A 111 -22.01 -18.89 4.98
C MET A 111 -21.26 -20.04 4.29
N PRO A 112 -21.83 -20.69 3.25
CA PRO A 112 -21.18 -21.79 2.53
C PRO A 112 -19.82 -21.41 1.89
N SER A 113 -19.60 -20.13 1.62
CA SER A 113 -18.35 -19.61 1.02
C SER A 113 -17.23 -19.34 2.04
N SER A 114 -17.44 -19.60 3.34
CA SER A 114 -16.49 -19.29 4.43
C SER A 114 -15.11 -19.92 4.22
N TRP A 115 -15.04 -21.11 3.63
CA TRP A 115 -13.79 -21.82 3.36
C TRP A 115 -12.84 -21.02 2.46
N LEU A 116 -13.36 -20.11 1.63
CA LEU A 116 -12.58 -19.28 0.71
C LEU A 116 -11.77 -18.19 1.43
N HIS A 117 -12.12 -17.85 2.69
CA HIS A 117 -11.47 -16.77 3.43
C HIS A 117 -9.97 -16.99 3.63
N GLY A 118 -9.57 -18.19 4.07
CA GLY A 118 -8.17 -18.53 4.30
C GLY A 118 -7.30 -18.41 3.05
N PRO A 119 -7.65 -19.07 1.93
CA PRO A 119 -6.94 -18.89 0.66
C PRO A 119 -6.88 -17.44 0.18
N LEU A 120 -7.98 -16.68 0.27
CA LEU A 120 -8.00 -15.26 -0.09
C LEU A 120 -7.03 -14.45 0.79
N PHE A 121 -6.99 -14.72 2.10
CA PHE A 121 -6.05 -14.08 3.01
C PHE A 121 -4.60 -14.37 2.62
N LEU A 122 -4.25 -15.61 2.30
CA LEU A 122 -2.88 -15.97 1.88
C LEU A 122 -2.47 -15.25 0.60
N ILE A 123 -3.36 -15.16 -0.38
CA ILE A 123 -3.13 -14.42 -1.64
C ILE A 123 -2.94 -12.93 -1.35
N ALA A 124 -3.84 -12.33 -0.56
CA ALA A 124 -3.77 -10.92 -0.20
C ALA A 124 -2.48 -10.59 0.58
N TYR A 125 -2.13 -11.43 1.56
CA TYR A 125 -0.93 -11.27 2.37
C TYR A 125 0.34 -11.40 1.54
N GLY A 126 0.44 -12.45 0.72
CA GLY A 126 1.57 -12.65 -0.19
C GLY A 126 1.74 -11.49 -1.18
N HIS A 127 0.63 -11.03 -1.78
CA HIS A 127 0.65 -9.87 -2.66
C HIS A 127 1.03 -8.59 -1.92
N HIS A 128 0.55 -8.38 -0.68
CA HIS A 128 0.93 -7.22 0.13
C HIS A 128 2.45 -7.20 0.38
N VAL A 129 3.04 -8.31 0.82
CA VAL A 129 4.50 -8.41 1.03
C VAL A 129 5.26 -8.12 -0.27
N TRP A 130 4.83 -8.69 -1.39
CA TRP A 130 5.44 -8.42 -2.69
C TRP A 130 5.32 -6.93 -3.08
N SER A 131 4.17 -6.31 -2.82
CA SER A 131 3.93 -4.89 -3.08
C SER A 131 4.88 -3.99 -2.29
N LEU A 132 5.29 -4.38 -1.07
CA LEU A 132 6.25 -3.61 -0.27
C LEU A 132 7.60 -3.50 -0.97
N ILE A 133 8.02 -4.58 -1.63
CA ILE A 133 9.26 -4.61 -2.44
C ILE A 133 9.12 -3.64 -3.63
N ILE A 134 8.00 -3.69 -4.35
CA ILE A 134 7.72 -2.79 -5.48
C ILE A 134 7.70 -1.33 -5.03
N LYS A 135 7.05 -1.02 -3.90
CA LYS A 135 7.01 0.32 -3.31
C LYS A 135 8.41 0.81 -2.96
N ASN A 136 9.25 -0.04 -2.36
CA ASN A 136 10.63 0.29 -2.03
C ASN A 136 11.47 0.62 -3.28
N TYR A 137 11.36 -0.19 -4.35
CA TYR A 137 11.99 0.15 -5.62
C TYR A 137 11.47 1.48 -6.18
N ALA A 138 10.17 1.73 -6.06
CA ALA A 138 9.58 2.96 -6.55
C ALA A 138 10.05 4.19 -5.76
N PHE A 139 10.19 4.11 -4.44
CA PHE A 139 10.75 5.20 -3.64
C PHE A 139 12.20 5.51 -4.03
N LYS A 140 13.02 4.48 -4.27
CA LYS A 140 14.41 4.66 -4.70
C LYS A 140 14.50 5.33 -6.06
N GLU A 141 13.72 4.87 -7.03
CA GLU A 141 13.69 5.47 -8.38
C GLU A 141 13.16 6.92 -8.33
N GLN A 142 12.16 7.19 -7.49
CA GLN A 142 11.63 8.55 -7.33
C GLN A 142 12.70 9.51 -6.78
N ILE A 143 13.52 9.06 -5.82
CA ILE A 143 14.66 9.84 -5.32
C ILE A 143 15.71 10.03 -6.42
N ALA A 144 16.02 9.00 -7.20
CA ALA A 144 16.98 9.11 -8.30
C ALA A 144 16.55 10.18 -9.31
N ILE A 145 15.27 10.17 -9.72
CA ILE A 145 14.70 11.18 -10.62
C ILE A 145 14.83 12.58 -10.01
N ILE A 146 14.48 12.75 -8.73
CA ILE A 146 14.57 14.05 -8.04
C ILE A 146 16.02 14.53 -7.94
N SER A 147 16.98 13.63 -7.71
CA SER A 147 18.40 13.98 -7.58
C SER A 147 19.05 14.44 -8.89
N GLU A 148 18.45 14.07 -10.03
CA GLU A 148 18.88 14.51 -11.37
C GLU A 148 18.30 15.88 -11.75
N LEU A 149 17.36 16.44 -10.97
CA LEU A 149 16.81 17.78 -11.18
C LEU A 149 17.78 18.86 -10.68
N LYS A 150 17.87 19.96 -11.43
CA LYS A 150 18.59 21.16 -11.00
C LYS A 150 17.85 21.82 -9.82
N PRO A 151 18.59 22.37 -8.84
CA PRO A 151 17.98 23.17 -7.80
C PRO A 151 17.31 24.41 -8.41
N ASP A 152 16.11 24.71 -7.94
CA ASP A 152 15.46 25.98 -8.24
C ASP A 152 16.27 27.07 -7.50
N THR A 153 16.88 27.99 -8.24
CA THR A 153 17.77 29.04 -7.70
C THR A 153 17.09 30.41 -7.65
N GLU A 154 15.79 30.45 -7.91
CA GLU A 154 14.93 31.63 -7.79
C GLU A 154 14.32 31.76 -6.38
#